data_AF-A0A6J6YWN8-F1
#
_entry.id   AF-A0A6J6YWN8-F1
#
_cell.length_a   1.000
_cell.length_b   1.000
_cell.length_c   1.000
_cell.angle_alpha   90.00
_cell.angle_beta   90.00
_cell.angle_gamma   90.00
#
_symmetry.space_group_name_H-M   'P 1'
#
loop_
_entity.id
_entity.type
_entity.pdbx_description
1 polymer ?
#
loop_
_entity_poly.entity_id
_entity_poly.type
_entity_poly.pdbx_seq_one_letter_code
_entity_poly.pdbx_strand_id
1 'polypeptide(L)' 'MFEKLRNETSQPNHVFWPDDISLLDQAFIDADKLLSPRQLTDAYLLALAVKHGGRLITLDKRIPLNSVKGAKAMHLVSL' A
#
# COMPACT_ATOMS: atom_id res chain seq x y z
N MET A 1 -17.79 16.22 -1.56
CA MET A 1 -16.76 15.19 -1.29
C MET A 1 -16.02 14.77 -2.56
N PHE A 2 -16.71 14.26 -3.58
CA PHE A 2 -16.07 13.85 -4.85
C PHE A 2 -15.40 14.99 -5.63
N GLU A 3 -15.90 16.22 -5.53
CA GLU A 3 -15.29 17.39 -6.17
C GLU A 3 -13.90 17.69 -5.63
N LYS A 4 -13.75 17.66 -4.29
CA LYS A 4 -12.43 17.80 -3.66
C LYS A 4 -11.49 16.69 -4.11
N LEU A 5 -11.93 15.43 -4.09
CA LEU A 5 -11.11 14.31 -4.55
C LEU A 5 -10.67 14.50 -6.02
N ARG A 6 -11.60 14.87 -6.91
CA ARG A 6 -11.29 15.13 -8.34
C ARG A 6 -10.26 16.24 -8.51
N ASN A 7 -10.36 17.32 -7.74
CA ASN A 7 -9.43 18.45 -7.80
C ASN A 7 -8.03 18.06 -7.34
N GLU A 8 -7.91 17.29 -6.25
CA GLU A 8 -6.61 16.81 -5.74
C GLU A 8 -5.98 15.79 -6.71
N THR A 9 -6.75 14.84 -7.24
CA THR A 9 -6.22 13.80 -8.14
C THR A 9 -5.85 14.33 -9.53
N SER A 10 -6.30 15.54 -9.89
CA SER A 10 -5.98 16.17 -11.17
C SER A 10 -4.71 17.04 -11.11
N GLN A 11 -4.12 17.22 -9.92
CA GLN A 11 -2.92 18.03 -9.78
C GLN A 11 -1.69 17.34 -10.44
N PRO A 12 -0.73 18.09 -11.02
CA PRO A 12 0.44 17.51 -11.68
C PRO A 12 1.35 16.69 -10.76
N ASN A 13 1.30 16.92 -9.45
CA ASN A 13 2.04 16.17 -8.44
C ASN A 13 1.31 14.90 -7.97
N HIS A 14 0.12 14.60 -8.52
CA HIS A 14 -0.61 13.38 -8.26
C HIS A 14 -0.41 12.40 -9.42
N VAL A 15 0.05 11.19 -9.11
CA VAL A 15 0.25 10.12 -10.10
C VAL A 15 -0.49 8.87 -9.63
N PHE A 16 -1.25 8.27 -10.53
CA PHE A 16 -1.83 6.95 -10.31
C PHE A 16 -0.81 5.87 -10.68
N TRP A 17 -0.52 4.98 -9.74
CA TRP A 17 0.26 3.79 -10.04
C TRP A 17 -0.65 2.71 -10.65
N PRO A 18 -0.17 1.98 -11.66
CA PRO A 18 -0.90 0.84 -12.20
C PRO A 18 -1.02 -0.26 -11.14
N ASP A 19 -2.09 -1.07 -11.26
CA ASP A 19 -2.15 -2.36 -10.59
C ASP A 19 -1.20 -3.33 -11.30
N ASP A 20 0.02 -3.41 -10.81
CA ASP A 20 1.11 -4.14 -11.45
C ASP A 20 1.82 -5.11 -10.49
N ILE A 21 1.15 -5.49 -9.39
CA ILE A 21 1.59 -6.50 -8.42
C ILE A 21 0.46 -7.52 -8.23
N SER A 22 0.80 -8.79 -8.29
CA SER A 22 -0.11 -9.85 -7.88
C SER A 22 0.00 -10.11 -6.39
N LEU A 23 -1.14 -10.17 -5.68
CA LEU A 23 -1.21 -10.63 -4.30
C LEU A 23 -0.76 -12.09 -4.10
N LEU A 24 -0.76 -12.86 -5.18
CA LEU A 24 -0.31 -14.26 -5.19
C LEU A 24 1.19 -14.38 -5.45
N ASP A 25 1.87 -13.28 -5.78
CA ASP A 25 3.31 -13.28 -5.97
C ASP A 25 4.02 -13.30 -4.61
N GLN A 26 4.54 -14.48 -4.29
CA GLN A 26 5.31 -14.72 -3.07
C GLN A 26 6.61 -13.91 -3.02
N ALA A 27 7.06 -13.29 -4.12
CA ALA A 27 8.19 -12.38 -4.09
C ALA A 27 7.87 -11.08 -3.34
N PHE A 28 6.59 -10.69 -3.25
CA PHE A 28 6.14 -9.45 -2.61
C PHE A 28 5.33 -9.68 -1.34
N ILE A 29 4.44 -10.68 -1.33
CA ILE A 29 3.50 -10.91 -0.22
C ILE A 29 3.84 -12.20 0.53
N ASP A 30 3.91 -12.10 1.86
CA ASP A 30 3.94 -13.25 2.76
C ASP A 30 2.53 -13.49 3.32
N ALA A 31 1.78 -14.39 2.67
CA ALA A 31 0.39 -14.68 3.00
C ALA A 31 0.22 -15.27 4.41
N ASP A 32 1.24 -15.95 4.94
CA ASP A 32 1.19 -16.54 6.29
C ASP A 32 1.19 -15.45 7.38
N LYS A 33 1.55 -14.22 7.04
CA LYS A 33 1.50 -13.05 7.93
C LYS A 33 0.18 -12.27 7.83
N LEU A 34 -0.70 -12.63 6.90
CA LEU A 34 -2.03 -12.05 6.78
C LEU A 34 -3.00 -12.81 7.69
N LEU A 35 -3.29 -12.22 8.85
CA LEU A 35 -4.13 -12.82 9.89
C LEU A 35 -5.63 -12.61 9.64
N SER A 36 -5.99 -11.75 8.69
CA SER A 36 -7.38 -11.46 8.34
C SER A 36 -7.53 -11.06 6.88
N PRO A 37 -8.63 -11.44 6.20
CA PRO A 37 -8.96 -10.93 4.86
C PRO A 37 -9.01 -9.41 4.77
N ARG A 38 -9.26 -8.72 5.88
CA ARG A 38 -9.28 -7.24 5.93
C ARG A 38 -7.89 -6.62 5.67
N GLN A 39 -6.82 -7.36 5.90
CA GLN A 39 -5.44 -6.88 5.70
C GLN A 39 -4.97 -7.01 4.25
N LEU A 40 -5.75 -7.66 3.38
CA LEU A 40 -5.32 -7.96 2.02
C LEU A 40 -5.07 -6.68 1.20
N THR A 41 -6.03 -5.75 1.22
CA THR A 41 -5.90 -4.46 0.53
C THR A 41 -4.76 -3.63 1.09
N ASP A 42 -4.59 -3.62 2.42
CA ASP A 42 -3.51 -2.88 3.08
C ASP A 42 -2.12 -3.43 2.71
N ALA A 43 -1.97 -4.76 2.70
CA ALA A 43 -0.74 -5.42 2.28
C ALA A 43 -0.43 -5.17 0.80
N TYR A 44 -1.45 -5.18 -0.06
CA TYR A 44 -1.32 -4.81 -1.46
C TYR A 44 -0.83 -3.37 -1.64
N LEU A 45 -1.46 -2.39 -0.97
CA LEU A 45 -1.07 -0.99 -1.05
C LEU A 45 0.37 -0.75 -0.52
N LEU A 46 0.74 -1.46 0.55
CA LEU A 46 2.10 -1.42 1.07
C LEU A 46 3.09 -2.03 0.08
N ALA A 47 2.76 -3.14 -0.59
CA ALA A 47 3.59 -3.75 -1.61
C ALA A 47 3.80 -2.83 -2.82
N LEU A 48 2.74 -2.13 -3.27
CA LEU A 48 2.87 -1.10 -4.31
C LEU A 48 3.83 0.01 -3.88
N ALA A 49 3.69 0.52 -2.65
CA ALA A 49 4.60 1.52 -2.12
C ALA A 49 6.05 1.02 -2.12
N VAL A 50 6.30 -0.22 -1.69
CA VAL A 50 7.65 -0.81 -1.72
C VAL A 50 8.20 -0.91 -3.15
N LYS A 51 7.40 -1.44 -4.10
CA LYS A 51 7.82 -1.61 -5.49
C LYS A 51 8.17 -0.29 -6.17
N HIS A 52 7.37 0.75 -5.94
CA HIS A 52 7.59 2.08 -6.51
C HIS A 52 8.55 2.96 -5.69
N GLY A 53 9.15 2.42 -4.61
CA GLY A 53 10.07 3.17 -3.73
C GLY A 53 9.42 4.31 -2.95
N GLY A 54 8.10 4.26 -2.78
CA GLY A 54 7.29 5.25 -2.08
C GLY A 54 6.98 4.89 -0.62
N ARG A 55 5.98 5.57 -0.08
CA ARG A 55 5.51 5.36 1.31
C ARG A 55 3.99 5.33 1.31
N LEU A 56 3.41 4.33 1.97
CA LEU A 56 1.98 4.28 2.24
C LEU A 56 1.67 5.15 3.45
N ILE A 57 0.86 6.20 3.26
CA ILE A 57 0.31 7.01 4.34
C ILE A 57 -1.11 6.50 4.63
N THR A 58 -1.40 6.15 5.88
CA THR A 58 -2.67 5.54 6.28
C THR A 58 -3.17 6.05 7.63
N LEU A 59 -4.47 5.89 7.87
CA LEU A 59 -5.08 6.07 9.20
C LEU A 59 -5.26 4.73 9.93
N ASP A 60 -5.05 3.58 9.26
CA ASP A 60 -5.09 2.27 9.91
C ASP A 60 -3.72 1.93 10.52
N LYS A 61 -3.74 1.55 11.81
CA LYS A 61 -2.55 1.17 12.59
C LYS A 61 -2.30 -0.33 12.59
N ARG A 62 -3.12 -1.11 11.88
CA ARG A 62 -3.10 -2.59 11.89
C ARG A 62 -2.46 -3.19 10.65
N ILE A 63 -1.83 -2.38 9.79
CA ILE A 63 -1.11 -2.87 8.61
C ILE A 63 0.14 -3.62 9.07
N PRO A 64 0.23 -4.94 8.84
CA PRO A 64 1.38 -5.73 9.27
C PRO A 64 2.56 -5.47 8.34
N LEU A 65 3.53 -4.67 8.77
CA LEU A 65 4.72 -4.33 7.96
C LEU A 65 5.47 -5.57 7.45
N ASN A 66 5.46 -6.65 8.24
CA ASN A 66 6.14 -7.91 7.92
C ASN A 66 5.40 -8.80 6.90
N SER A 67 4.18 -8.45 6.46
CA SER A 67 3.49 -9.19 5.41
C SER A 67 3.97 -8.86 4.01
N VAL A 68 4.83 -7.84 3.86
CA VAL A 68 5.37 -7.40 2.58
C VAL A 68 6.89 -7.54 2.59
N LYS A 69 7.42 -8.33 1.65
CA LYS A 69 8.86 -8.53 1.50
C LYS A 69 9.54 -7.22 1.07
N GLY A 70 10.65 -6.90 1.73
CA GLY A 70 11.37 -5.65 1.49
C GLY A 70 10.73 -4.40 2.13
N ALA A 71 9.58 -4.53 2.79
CA ALA A 71 9.02 -3.43 3.57
C ALA A 71 9.94 -3.07 4.74
N LYS A 72 10.07 -1.76 4.98
CA LYS A 72 10.88 -1.14 6.03
C LYS A 72 10.02 -0.10 6.70
N ALA A 73 10.38 0.32 7.91
CA ALA A 73 9.62 1.34 8.65
C ALA A 73 9.38 2.63 7.83
N MET A 74 10.30 3.00 6.93
CA MET A 74 10.12 4.15 6.04
C MET A 74 8.98 4.01 5.02
N HIS A 75 8.52 2.80 4.70
CA HIS A 75 7.49 2.55 3.69
C HIS A 75 6.06 2.67 4.24
N LEU A 76 5.88 2.78 5.57
CA LEU A 76 4.57 2.87 6.20
C LEU A 76 4.55 4.03 7.20
N VAL A 77 3.61 4.96 7.00
CA VAL A 77 3.36 6.08 7.91
C VAL A 77 1.90 6.04 8.34
N SER A 78 1.65 5.72 9.59
CA SER A 78 0.30 5.81 10.18
C SER A 78 0.14 7.16 10.89
N LEU A 79 -0.94 7.88 10.58
CA LEU A 79 -1.32 9.15 11.21
C LEU A 79 -2.17 8.97 12.47
#